data_AF-A0A820H2M9-F1
#
_entry.id   AF-A0A820H2M9-F1
#
_cell.length_a   1.000
_cell.length_b   1.000
_cell.length_c   1.000
_cell.angle_alpha   90.00
_cell.angle_beta   90.00
_cell.angle_gamma   90.00
#
_symmetry.space_group_name_H-M   'P 1'
#
loop_
_entity.id
_entity.type
_entity.pdbx_description
1 polymer ?
#
loop_
_entity_poly.entity_id
_entity_poly.type
_entity_poly.pdbx_seq_one_letter_code
_entity_poly.pdbx_strand_id
1 'polypeptide(L)'
;TNGTLIIIEDLFYNNPIRLKMMKSPSEEYTKMVDCVMKMALRNTHVSFSLKRDTQIESDVHTNGKETTTILQNMKMLYGADMTKDMYETIINTDDTPYKFQCKAYFTGTQYSCSSKTSSNSMTFILFINGRLVDCQPLKKSIQQMYAVLVNKQTSPFVY
;
A
#
# COMPACT_ATOMS: atom_id res chain seq x y z
N THR A 1 -10.63 5.85 -28.24
CA THR A 1 -10.78 5.68 -26.77
C THR A 1 -11.84 4.64 -26.52
N ASN A 2 -11.44 3.38 -26.37
CA ASN A 2 -12.34 2.30 -25.98
C ASN A 2 -12.10 2.03 -24.49
N GLY A 3 -13.14 2.10 -23.68
CA GLY A 3 -13.02 2.02 -22.23
C GLY A 3 -14.39 2.11 -21.56
N THR A 4 -14.39 2.14 -20.23
CA THR A 4 -15.62 2.18 -19.44
C THR A 4 -15.50 3.31 -18.43
N LEU A 5 -16.50 4.19 -18.43
CA LEU A 5 -16.66 5.22 -17.42
C LEU A 5 -17.76 4.77 -16.45
N ILE A 6 -17.43 4.72 -15.17
CA ILE A 6 -18.37 4.43 -14.09
C ILE A 6 -18.47 5.68 -13.23
N ILE A 7 -19.67 6.23 -13.08
CA ILE A 7 -19.97 7.38 -12.23
C ILE A 7 -20.85 6.86 -11.10
N ILE A 8 -20.45 7.15 -9.86
CA ILE A 8 -21.20 6.78 -8.65
C ILE A 8 -21.55 8.05 -7.91
N GLU A 9 -22.85 8.34 -7.81
CA GLU A 9 -23.41 9.49 -7.11
C GLU A 9 -24.30 9.01 -5.96
N ASP A 10 -24.43 9.85 -4.93
CA ASP A 10 -25.30 9.61 -3.77
C ASP A 10 -25.12 8.24 -3.10
N LEU A 11 -23.88 7.88 -2.79
CA LEU A 11 -23.55 6.62 -2.12
C LEU A 11 -24.33 6.47 -0.80
N PHE A 12 -25.08 5.38 -0.67
CA PHE A 12 -25.96 5.08 0.47
C PHE A 12 -27.23 5.95 0.62
N TYR A 13 -27.71 6.61 -0.45
CA TYR A 13 -28.96 7.39 -0.41
C TYR A 13 -30.16 6.60 0.16
N ASN A 14 -30.23 5.30 -0.13
CA ASN A 14 -31.30 4.41 0.32
C ASN A 14 -31.03 3.73 1.68
N ASN A 15 -29.90 4.01 2.34
CA ASN A 15 -29.54 3.41 3.62
C ASN A 15 -28.99 4.48 4.59
N PRO A 16 -29.88 5.17 5.32
CA PRO A 16 -29.49 6.30 6.18
C PRO A 16 -28.59 5.87 7.35
N ILE A 17 -28.68 4.62 7.79
CA ILE A 17 -27.81 4.09 8.85
C ILE A 17 -26.37 3.99 8.35
N ARG A 18 -26.15 3.42 7.15
CA ARG A 18 -24.81 3.34 6.55
C ARG A 18 -24.25 4.72 6.24
N LEU A 19 -25.09 5.63 5.73
CA LEU A 19 -24.69 7.01 5.47
C LEU A 19 -24.19 7.70 6.75
N LYS A 20 -24.87 7.52 7.89
CA LYS A 20 -24.45 8.07 9.19
C LYS A 20 -23.16 7.45 9.74
N MET A 21 -22.80 6.23 9.33
CA MET A 21 -21.57 5.55 9.75
C MET A 21 -20.34 5.98 8.95
N MET A 22 -20.52 6.70 7.84
CA MET A 22 -19.41 7.24 7.08
C MET A 22 -18.61 8.21 7.95
N LYS A 23 -17.27 8.11 7.86
CA LYS A 23 -16.41 9.05 8.55
C LYS A 23 -16.39 10.40 7.83
N SER A 24 -15.56 11.32 8.32
CA SER A 24 -15.36 12.59 7.64
C SER A 24 -14.91 12.38 6.19
N PRO A 25 -15.31 13.25 5.23
CA PRO A 25 -14.90 13.13 3.83
C PRO A 25 -13.39 13.03 3.64
N SER A 26 -12.63 13.75 4.48
CA SER A 26 -11.17 13.70 4.50
C SER A 26 -10.63 12.32 4.87
N GLU A 27 -11.19 11.68 5.91
CA GLU A 27 -10.76 10.33 6.33
C GLU A 27 -11.10 9.26 5.29
N GLU A 28 -12.30 9.33 4.70
CA GLU A 28 -12.67 8.39 3.63
C GLU A 28 -11.78 8.58 2.41
N TYR A 29 -11.45 9.82 2.06
CA TYR A 29 -10.49 10.09 0.99
C TYR A 29 -9.10 9.52 1.29
N THR A 30 -8.59 9.67 2.52
CA THR A 30 -7.30 9.06 2.91
C THR A 30 -7.32 7.54 2.73
N LYS A 31 -8.43 6.87 3.04
CA LYS A 31 -8.59 5.42 2.77
C LYS A 31 -8.63 5.10 1.28
N MET A 32 -9.28 5.95 0.47
CA MET A 32 -9.29 5.79 -0.99
C MET A 32 -7.88 5.91 -1.56
N VAL A 33 -7.11 6.92 -1.14
CA VAL A 33 -5.70 7.10 -1.51
C VAL A 33 -4.89 5.87 -1.15
N ASP A 34 -4.96 5.39 0.10
CA ASP A 34 -4.24 4.20 0.56
C ASP A 34 -4.58 2.95 -0.27
N CYS A 35 -5.87 2.75 -0.59
CA CYS A 35 -6.32 1.64 -1.44
C CYS A 35 -5.73 1.74 -2.87
N VAL A 36 -5.82 2.91 -3.51
CA VAL A 36 -5.31 3.13 -4.87
C VAL A 36 -3.78 2.99 -4.90
N MET A 37 -3.06 3.51 -3.90
CA MET A 37 -1.62 3.36 -3.78
C MET A 37 -1.21 1.88 -3.71
N LYS A 38 -1.89 1.07 -2.87
CA LYS A 38 -1.63 -0.37 -2.75
C LYS A 38 -1.86 -1.09 -4.08
N MET A 39 -2.95 -0.77 -4.78
CA MET A 39 -3.25 -1.38 -6.08
C MET A 39 -2.24 -0.96 -7.16
N ALA A 40 -1.80 0.29 -7.14
CA ALA A 40 -0.79 0.82 -8.06
C ALA A 40 0.61 0.22 -7.82
N LEU A 41 0.96 -0.10 -6.57
CA LEU A 41 2.21 -0.80 -6.25
C LEU A 41 2.31 -2.16 -6.95
N ARG A 42 1.24 -2.96 -6.90
CA ARG A 42 1.23 -4.32 -7.47
C ARG A 42 1.18 -4.30 -8.99
N ASN A 43 0.41 -3.39 -9.57
CA ASN A 43 0.11 -3.36 -11.01
C ASN A 43 1.02 -2.35 -11.73
N THR A 44 2.32 -2.65 -11.82
CA THR A 44 3.31 -1.70 -12.37
C THR A 44 3.12 -1.37 -13.86
N HIS A 45 2.47 -2.27 -14.59
CA HIS A 45 2.15 -2.13 -16.02
C HIS A 45 0.89 -1.28 -16.27
N VAL A 46 0.20 -0.82 -15.23
CA VAL A 46 -1.01 0.01 -15.33
C VAL A 46 -0.73 1.37 -14.72
N SER A 47 -1.18 2.43 -15.39
CA SER A 47 -1.13 3.79 -14.85
C SER A 47 -2.37 4.07 -14.00
N PHE A 48 -2.13 4.50 -12.77
CA PHE A 48 -3.16 4.97 -11.84
C PHE A 48 -3.04 6.48 -11.67
N SER A 49 -4.20 7.15 -11.61
CA SER A 49 -4.32 8.54 -11.24
C SER A 49 -5.49 8.71 -10.27
N LEU A 50 -5.28 9.40 -9.16
CA LEU A 50 -6.33 9.79 -8.22
C LEU A 50 -6.19 11.28 -7.92
N LYS A 51 -7.29 12.01 -8.04
CA LYS A 51 -7.36 13.44 -7.72
C LYS A 51 -8.66 13.77 -7.02
N ARG A 52 -8.63 14.84 -6.24
CA ARG A 52 -9.84 15.50 -5.75
C ARG A 52 -10.40 16.38 -6.85
N ASP A 53 -11.72 16.51 -6.89
CA ASP A 53 -12.41 17.36 -7.86
C ASP A 53 -11.92 18.82 -7.81
N THR A 54 -11.61 19.30 -6.60
CA THR A 54 -11.14 20.68 -6.37
C THR A 54 -9.65 20.89 -6.67
N GLN A 55 -8.89 19.86 -7.03
CA GLN A 55 -7.44 19.94 -7.20
C GLN A 55 -7.03 19.60 -8.64
N ILE A 56 -6.09 20.40 -9.15
CA ILE A 56 -5.48 20.20 -10.48
C ILE A 56 -4.45 19.07 -10.41
N GLU A 57 -3.71 18.99 -9.31
CA GLU A 57 -2.71 17.95 -9.08
C GLU A 57 -3.34 16.66 -8.56
N SER A 58 -2.82 15.53 -9.04
CA SER A 58 -3.20 14.20 -8.58
C SER A 58 -2.42 13.82 -7.33
N ASP A 59 -3.11 13.37 -6.29
CA ASP A 59 -2.49 12.84 -5.06
C ASP A 59 -1.76 11.51 -5.31
N VAL A 60 -2.25 10.72 -6.27
CA VAL A 60 -1.60 9.47 -6.68
C VAL A 60 -1.41 9.52 -8.18
N HIS A 61 -0.18 9.29 -8.64
CA HIS A 61 0.14 9.15 -10.05
C HIS A 61 1.23 8.09 -10.26
N THR A 62 1.01 7.22 -11.24
CA THR A 62 2.01 6.22 -11.67
C THR A 62 2.10 6.15 -13.19
N ASN A 63 3.31 5.85 -13.70
CA ASN A 63 3.60 5.92 -15.13
C ASN A 63 3.04 4.77 -15.96
N GLY A 64 2.81 3.59 -15.34
CA GLY A 64 2.22 2.43 -16.02
C GLY A 64 2.98 1.91 -17.24
N LYS A 65 4.33 1.94 -17.23
CA LYS A 65 5.13 1.40 -18.35
C LYS A 65 5.46 -0.06 -18.09
N GLU A 66 5.58 -0.88 -19.14
CA GLU A 66 5.96 -2.30 -19.01
C GLU A 66 7.30 -2.51 -18.28
N THR A 67 8.21 -1.54 -18.41
CA THR A 67 9.53 -1.56 -17.75
C THR A 67 9.51 -1.05 -16.31
N THR A 68 8.36 -0.59 -15.81
CA THR A 68 8.27 -0.05 -14.46
C THR A 68 8.37 -1.17 -13.43
N THR A 69 9.35 -1.03 -12.53
CA THR A 69 9.56 -1.99 -11.44
C THR A 69 8.77 -1.57 -10.19
N ILE A 70 8.51 -2.54 -9.30
CA ILE A 70 7.83 -2.29 -8.02
C ILE A 70 8.59 -1.22 -7.22
N LEU A 71 9.93 -1.25 -7.22
CA LEU A 71 10.76 -0.25 -6.54
C LEU A 71 10.56 1.17 -7.10
N GLN A 72 10.37 1.31 -8.42
CA GLN A 72 10.08 2.62 -9.03
C GLN A 72 8.70 3.13 -8.59
N ASN A 73 7.68 2.27 -8.57
CA ASN A 73 6.36 2.66 -8.04
C ASN A 73 6.41 2.99 -6.55
N MET A 74 7.16 2.22 -5.75
CA MET A 74 7.38 2.53 -4.33
C MET A 74 8.04 3.90 -4.14
N LYS A 75 9.07 4.21 -4.94
CA LYS A 75 9.74 5.51 -4.91
C LYS A 75 8.78 6.67 -5.24
N MET A 76 7.90 6.49 -6.23
CA MET A 76 6.93 7.51 -6.63
C MET A 76 5.83 7.70 -5.59
N LEU A 77 5.35 6.62 -4.97
CA LEU A 77 4.19 6.64 -4.07
C LEU A 77 4.56 6.95 -2.61
N TYR A 78 5.65 6.37 -2.09
CA TYR A 78 6.06 6.48 -0.69
C TYR A 78 7.32 7.34 -0.50
N GLY A 79 7.89 7.86 -1.59
CA GLY A 79 9.04 8.74 -1.58
C GLY A 79 10.39 8.00 -1.69
N ALA A 80 11.42 8.76 -2.07
CA ALA A 80 12.74 8.21 -2.34
C ALA A 80 13.49 7.73 -1.10
N ASP A 81 13.22 8.31 0.07
CA ASP A 81 13.95 7.96 1.30
C ASP A 81 13.62 6.56 1.78
N MET A 82 12.39 6.08 1.58
CA MET A 82 12.03 4.69 1.86
C MET A 82 12.86 3.73 1.00
N THR A 83 12.94 3.99 -0.31
CA THR A 83 13.61 3.06 -1.25
C THR A 83 15.13 2.96 -1.08
N LYS A 84 15.77 3.88 -0.35
CA LYS A 84 17.22 3.83 -0.10
C LYS A 84 17.62 2.72 0.87
N ASP A 85 16.76 2.41 1.84
CA ASP A 85 17.00 1.41 2.89
C ASP A 85 16.04 0.21 2.73
N MET A 86 15.74 -0.16 1.48
CA MET A 86 14.88 -1.31 1.16
C MET A 86 15.70 -2.51 0.73
N TYR A 87 15.34 -3.66 1.29
CA TYR A 87 15.86 -4.96 0.95
C TYR A 87 14.81 -5.74 0.17
N GLU A 88 15.26 -6.46 -0.86
CA GLU A 88 14.44 -7.38 -1.65
C GLU A 88 14.80 -8.82 -1.26
N THR A 89 13.80 -9.68 -1.12
CA THR A 89 14.00 -11.11 -0.92
C THR A 89 13.00 -11.91 -1.73
N ILE A 90 13.48 -12.97 -2.37
CA ILE A 90 12.67 -13.91 -3.14
C ILE A 90 12.83 -15.28 -2.49
N ILE A 91 11.70 -15.84 -2.05
CA ILE A 91 11.61 -17.16 -1.45
C ILE A 91 10.88 -18.05 -2.45
N ASN A 92 11.59 -19.05 -2.99
CA ASN A 92 11.01 -20.12 -3.80
C ASN A 92 11.09 -21.41 -2.98
N THR A 93 9.96 -22.08 -2.80
CA THR A 93 9.86 -23.30 -1.98
C THR A 93 9.45 -24.52 -2.80
N ASP A 94 10.04 -24.66 -3.98
CA ASP A 94 9.74 -25.76 -4.92
C ASP A 94 10.06 -27.15 -4.32
N ASP A 95 11.03 -27.20 -3.40
CA ASP A 95 11.48 -28.42 -2.72
C ASP A 95 10.71 -28.74 -1.42
N THR A 96 9.74 -27.91 -1.02
CA THR A 96 8.95 -28.14 0.19
C THR A 96 7.54 -28.65 -0.14
N PRO A 97 6.85 -29.36 0.77
CA PRO A 97 5.47 -29.81 0.52
C PRO A 97 4.50 -28.66 0.26
N TYR A 98 4.83 -27.44 0.69
CA TYR A 98 4.02 -26.24 0.52
C TYR A 98 4.64 -25.38 -0.58
N LYS A 99 4.34 -25.70 -1.84
CA LYS A 99 4.89 -24.99 -3.01
C LYS A 99 4.37 -23.55 -3.08
N PHE A 100 5.14 -22.59 -2.57
CA PHE A 100 4.84 -21.16 -2.72
C PHE A 100 6.05 -20.35 -3.18
N GLN A 101 5.75 -19.25 -3.89
CA GLN A 101 6.70 -18.21 -4.21
C GLN A 101 6.31 -16.94 -3.46
N CYS A 102 7.26 -16.35 -2.75
CA CYS A 102 7.09 -15.07 -2.08
C CYS A 102 8.16 -14.10 -2.56
N LYS A 103 7.72 -12.91 -2.95
CA LYS A 103 8.59 -11.78 -3.23
C LYS A 103 8.27 -10.71 -2.19
N ALA A 104 9.24 -10.41 -1.34
CA ALA A 104 9.08 -9.48 -0.24
C ALA A 104 10.03 -8.30 -0.40
N TYR A 105 9.54 -7.13 -0.01
CA TYR A 105 10.29 -5.90 0.07
C TYR A 105 10.12 -5.31 1.46
N PHE A 106 11.22 -5.04 2.15
CA PHE A 106 11.15 -4.58 3.53
C PHE A 106 12.24 -3.58 3.86
N THR A 107 11.94 -2.65 4.76
CA THR A 107 12.91 -1.64 5.17
C THR A 107 13.89 -2.18 6.21
N GLY A 108 15.11 -1.67 6.16
CA GLY A 108 16.14 -1.89 7.17
C GLY A 108 15.77 -1.34 8.54
N THR A 109 16.66 -1.60 9.51
CA THR A 109 16.50 -1.16 10.89
C THR A 109 16.81 0.33 11.09
N GLN A 110 17.45 0.95 10.09
CA GLN A 110 17.85 2.37 10.12
C GLN A 110 16.76 3.28 9.57
N TYR A 111 15.85 2.74 8.76
CA TYR A 111 14.69 3.47 8.28
C TYR A 111 13.76 3.87 9.43
N SER A 112 13.67 5.18 9.64
CA SER A 112 12.63 5.80 10.46
C SER A 112 11.69 6.58 9.55
N CYS A 113 10.52 6.01 9.28
CA CYS A 113 9.44 6.80 8.72
C CYS A 113 8.93 7.76 9.80
N SER A 114 9.36 9.02 9.74
CA SER A 114 8.69 10.13 10.42
C SER A 114 7.39 10.45 9.67
N SER A 115 6.42 9.53 9.70
CA SER A 115 5.08 9.85 9.20
C SER A 115 4.35 10.68 10.24
N LYS A 116 3.81 11.82 9.80
CA LYS A 116 3.03 12.83 10.57
C LYS A 116 1.67 12.32 11.08
N THR A 117 1.44 11.01 11.09
CA THR A 117 0.26 10.37 11.65
C THR A 117 0.69 9.62 12.90
N SER A 118 0.14 10.00 14.06
CA SER A 118 0.53 9.65 15.43
C SER A 118 0.50 8.16 15.83
N SER A 119 0.69 7.24 14.90
CA SER A 119 0.79 5.82 15.16
C SER A 119 2.13 5.34 14.60
N ASN A 120 3.05 4.98 15.51
CA ASN A 120 4.27 4.20 15.24
C ASN A 120 3.93 2.77 14.71
N SER A 121 2.97 2.66 13.80
CA SER A 121 2.46 1.39 13.30
C SER A 121 3.12 1.07 11.98
N MET A 122 3.73 -0.10 11.95
CA MET A 122 4.21 -0.77 10.76
C MET A 122 3.19 -0.72 9.62
N THR A 123 3.66 -0.27 8.45
CA THR A 123 2.94 -0.43 7.19
C THR A 123 3.19 -1.84 6.69
N PHE A 124 2.12 -2.62 6.62
CA PHE A 124 2.15 -3.98 6.11
C PHE A 124 1.17 -4.09 4.95
N ILE A 125 1.70 -4.39 3.78
CA ILE A 125 0.95 -4.61 2.55
C ILE A 125 1.18 -6.06 2.17
N LEU A 126 0.11 -6.79 1.86
CA LEU A 126 0.21 -8.19 1.49
C LEU A 126 -0.65 -8.45 0.27
N PHE A 127 -0.03 -9.08 -0.73
CA PHE A 127 -0.73 -9.56 -1.91
C PHE A 127 -0.67 -11.08 -1.99
N ILE A 128 -1.83 -11.72 -2.05
CA ILE A 128 -1.95 -13.16 -2.31
C ILE A 128 -2.61 -13.31 -3.68
N ASN A 129 -1.91 -13.95 -4.62
CA ASN A 129 -2.41 -14.18 -5.99
C ASN A 129 -2.94 -12.90 -6.68
N GLY A 130 -2.26 -11.77 -6.46
CA GLY A 130 -2.63 -10.48 -7.05
C GLY A 130 -3.76 -9.73 -6.34
N ARG A 131 -4.31 -10.26 -5.23
CA ARG A 131 -5.33 -9.59 -4.42
C ARG A 131 -4.72 -9.01 -3.15
N LEU A 132 -5.12 -7.80 -2.80
CA LEU A 132 -4.78 -7.18 -1.52
C LEU A 132 -5.49 -7.94 -0.39
N VAL A 133 -4.74 -8.41 0.60
CA VAL A 133 -5.26 -9.19 1.73
C VAL A 133 -4.77 -8.58 3.04
N ASP A 134 -5.65 -8.46 4.02
CA ASP A 134 -5.26 -8.13 5.39
C ASP A 134 -5.10 -9.42 6.22
N CYS A 135 -3.90 -9.66 6.73
CA CYS A 135 -3.57 -10.84 7.54
C CYS A 135 -2.97 -10.41 8.88
N GLN A 136 -3.83 -10.28 9.89
CA GLN A 136 -3.43 -9.84 11.23
C GLN A 136 -2.40 -10.78 11.90
N PRO A 137 -2.50 -12.12 11.82
CA PRO A 137 -1.49 -13.01 12.41
C PRO A 137 -0.10 -12.77 11.82
N LEU A 138 0.01 -12.71 10.49
CA LEU A 138 1.28 -12.49 9.80
C LEU A 138 1.87 -11.11 10.12
N LYS A 139 1.02 -10.08 10.12
CA LYS A 139 1.41 -8.72 10.51
C LYS A 139 2.01 -8.69 11.92
N LYS A 140 1.35 -9.34 12.89
CA LYS A 140 1.83 -9.42 14.28
C LYS A 140 3.17 -10.16 14.40
N SER A 141 3.33 -11.28 13.69
CA SER A 141 4.59 -12.03 13.69
C SER A 141 5.76 -11.20 13.16
N ILE A 142 5.56 -10.49 12.04
CA ILE A 142 6.61 -9.63 11.47
C ILE A 142 6.90 -8.44 12.41
N GLN A 143 5.86 -7.83 12.99
CA GLN A 143 6.02 -6.75 13.95
C GLN A 143 6.83 -7.17 15.18
N GLN A 144 6.63 -8.40 15.69
CA GLN A 144 7.43 -8.95 16.79
C GLN A 144 8.89 -9.15 16.41
N MET A 145 9.18 -9.61 15.19
CA MET A 145 10.56 -9.72 14.70
C MET A 145 11.25 -8.34 14.62
N TYR A 146 10.55 -7.34 14.09
CA TYR A 146 11.07 -5.97 14.04
C TYR A 146 11.26 -5.34 15.41
N ALA A 147 10.41 -5.66 16.39
CA ALA A 147 10.52 -5.14 17.75
C ALA A 147 11.81 -5.58 18.47
N VAL A 148 12.41 -6.70 18.07
CA VAL A 148 13.72 -7.16 18.58
C VAL A 148 14.87 -6.40 17.91
N LEU A 149 14.72 -6.02 16.65
CA LEU A 149 15.79 -5.47 15.82
C LEU A 149 15.84 -3.93 15.82
N VAL A 150 14.73 -3.25 16.14
CA VAL A 150 14.61 -1.80 15.99
C VAL A 150 14.10 -1.11 17.25
N ASN A 151 14.67 0.07 17.52
CA ASN A 151 14.24 0.93 18.61
C ASN A 151 12.77 1.36 18.43
N LYS A 152 12.05 1.55 19.55
CA LYS A 152 10.59 1.81 19.61
C LYS A 152 10.05 3.00 18.79
N GLN A 153 10.90 3.78 18.14
CA GLN A 153 10.54 5.01 17.42
C GLN A 153 10.51 4.85 15.88
N THR A 154 10.76 3.67 15.34
CA THR A 154 10.68 3.45 13.89
C THR A 154 9.38 2.76 13.48
N SER A 155 8.89 3.10 12.29
CA SER A 155 7.74 2.45 11.66
C SER A 155 8.23 1.67 10.44
N PRO A 156 8.41 0.35 10.53
CA PRO A 156 8.91 -0.44 9.42
C PRO A 156 7.86 -0.51 8.30
N PHE A 157 8.34 -0.62 7.06
CA PHE A 157 7.52 -0.86 5.88
C PHE A 157 7.82 -2.24 5.33
N VAL A 158 6.76 -3.02 5.07
CA VAL A 158 6.84 -4.35 4.47
C VAL A 158 5.74 -4.49 3.42
N TYR A 159 6.14 -5.00 2.25
CA TYR A 159 5.28 -5.38 1.12
C TYR A 159 5.60 -6.81 0.68
#